data_AF-A0AAW0FSL6-F1
#
_entry.id   AF-A0AAW0FSL6-F1
#
_cell.length_a   1.000
_cell.length_b   1.000
_cell.length_c   1.000
_cell.angle_alpha   90.00
_cell.angle_beta   90.00
_cell.angle_gamma   90.00
#
_symmetry.space_group_name_H-M   'P 1'
#
loop_
_entity.id
_entity.type
_entity.pdbx_description
1 polymer ?
#
loop_
_entity_poly.entity_id
_entity_poly.type
_entity_poly.pdbx_seq_one_letter_code
_entity_poly.pdbx_strand_id
1 'polypeptide(L)'
;MPRSSNIAPAVPGWLRLAMQEMSEKNPYFLFDIIPRVSPITQTHEWRLRCLDCPGKLYKVGPGETLDNFHIHSRNRNHRKRVNTRLIETIKDKRYHSRL
;
A
#
# COMPACT_ATOMS: atom_id res chain seq x y z
N MET A 1 -24.70 25.80 1.90
CA MET A 1 -23.26 25.67 2.16
C MET A 1 -22.66 24.75 1.10
N PRO A 2 -21.81 25.24 0.17
CA PRO A 2 -21.17 24.35 -0.80
C PRO A 2 -20.13 23.50 -0.07
N ARG A 3 -20.26 22.18 -0.22
CA ARG A 3 -19.41 21.16 0.37
C ARG A 3 -18.04 21.26 -0.31
N SER A 4 -17.03 21.79 0.40
CA SER A 4 -15.67 21.92 -0.12
C SER A 4 -15.26 20.64 -0.83
N SER A 5 -15.05 20.75 -2.14
CA SER A 5 -14.47 19.72 -2.99
C SER A 5 -13.13 19.33 -2.38
N ASN A 6 -13.12 18.16 -1.74
CA ASN A 6 -11.96 17.58 -1.06
C ASN A 6 -11.00 17.08 -2.15
N ILE A 7 -10.27 18.02 -2.76
CA ILE A 7 -9.27 17.71 -3.79
C ILE A 7 -8.10 17.05 -3.06
N ALA A 8 -7.96 15.74 -3.22
CA ALA A 8 -6.81 15.02 -2.70
C ALA A 8 -5.52 15.61 -3.31
N PRO A 9 -4.45 15.77 -2.52
CA PRO A 9 -3.18 16.27 -3.04
C PRO A 9 -2.66 15.34 -4.14
N ALA A 10 -2.01 15.91 -5.16
CA ALA A 10 -1.36 15.13 -6.19
C ALA A 10 -0.24 14.26 -5.59
N VAL A 11 -0.20 12.97 -5.97
CA VAL A 11 0.86 12.05 -5.54
C VAL A 11 2.19 12.49 -6.18
N PRO A 12 3.27 12.69 -5.39
CA PRO A 12 4.58 13.06 -5.91
C PRO A 12 5.11 12.05 -6.93
N GLY A 13 5.89 12.54 -7.92
CA GLY A 13 6.44 11.72 -8.99
C GLY A 13 7.32 10.56 -8.47
N TRP A 14 8.22 10.85 -7.54
CA TRP A 14 9.08 9.83 -6.92
C TRP A 14 8.25 8.72 -6.26
N LEU A 15 7.13 9.06 -5.63
CA LEU A 15 6.29 8.11 -4.91
C LEU A 15 5.58 7.18 -5.88
N ARG A 16 5.10 7.71 -7.02
CA ARG A 16 4.56 6.91 -8.11
C ARG A 16 5.60 5.93 -8.67
N LEU A 17 6.83 6.39 -8.91
CA LEU A 17 7.92 5.54 -9.39
C LEU A 17 8.26 4.43 -8.39
N ALA A 18 8.38 4.77 -7.11
CA ALA A 18 8.65 3.80 -6.06
C ALA A 18 7.52 2.77 -5.90
N MET A 19 6.26 3.18 -6.06
CA MET A 19 5.12 2.25 -6.10
C MET A 19 5.23 1.27 -7.27
N GLN A 20 5.57 1.77 -8.45
CA GLN A 20 5.72 0.96 -9.65
C GLN A 20 6.84 -0.07 -9.47
N GLU A 21 8.02 0.37 -9.03
CA GLU A 21 9.15 -0.53 -8.77
C GLU A 21 8.79 -1.62 -7.75
N MET A 22 8.01 -1.27 -6.72
CA MET A 22 7.59 -2.23 -5.72
C MET A 22 6.59 -3.26 -6.28
N SER A 23 5.67 -2.80 -7.14
CA SER A 23 4.70 -3.66 -7.82
C SER A 23 5.38 -4.60 -8.83
N GLU A 24 6.40 -4.13 -9.54
CA GLU A 24 7.21 -4.94 -10.45
C GLU A 24 7.99 -6.03 -9.72
N LYS A 25 8.60 -5.68 -8.57
CA LYS A 25 9.32 -6.65 -7.72
C LYS A 25 8.41 -7.71 -7.13
N ASN A 26 7.16 -7.36 -6.82
CA ASN A 26 6.18 -8.31 -6.31
C ASN A 26 4.74 -7.92 -6.68
N PRO A 27 4.19 -8.51 -7.75
CA PRO A 27 2.82 -8.21 -8.19
C PRO A 27 1.76 -8.69 -7.19
N TYR A 28 2.14 -9.51 -6.21
CA TYR A 28 1.24 -9.98 -5.17
C TYR A 28 1.20 -9.04 -3.95
N PHE A 29 2.04 -8.01 -3.86
CA PHE A 29 1.89 -7.05 -2.77
C PHE A 29 0.74 -6.10 -3.04
N LEU A 30 -0.29 -6.22 -2.20
CA LEU A 30 -1.45 -5.33 -2.22
C LEU A 30 -1.27 -4.27 -1.13
N PHE A 31 -1.04 -3.05 -1.56
CA PHE A 31 -0.87 -1.89 -0.69
C PHE A 31 -1.51 -0.67 -1.33
N ASP A 32 -1.74 0.34 -0.51
CA ASP A 32 -2.37 1.58 -0.91
C ASP A 32 -1.72 2.76 -0.18
N ILE A 33 -1.91 3.97 -0.69
CA ILE A 33 -1.28 5.18 -0.18
C ILE A 33 -2.36 6.16 0.27
N ILE A 34 -2.24 6.62 1.51
CA ILE A 34 -3.17 7.56 2.13
C ILE A 34 -2.46 8.91 2.37
N PRO A 35 -3.00 10.03 1.88
CA PRO A 35 -2.55 11.36 2.29
C PRO A 35 -3.02 11.66 3.71
N ARG A 36 -2.12 12.21 4.53
CA ARG A 36 -2.39 12.68 5.88
C ARG A 36 -1.88 14.09 6.01
N VAL A 37 -2.69 15.00 6.52
CA VAL A 37 -2.21 16.34 6.86
C VAL A 37 -1.51 16.26 8.22
N SER A 38 -0.26 16.72 8.27
CA SER A 38 0.45 16.88 9.54
C SER A 38 -0.18 18.02 10.34
N PRO A 39 -0.56 17.82 11.61
CA PRO A 39 -1.13 18.88 12.42
C PRO A 39 -0.10 19.97 12.76
N ILE A 40 1.20 19.67 12.67
CA ILE A 40 2.28 20.58 13.04
C ILE A 40 2.68 21.44 11.84
N THR A 41 3.02 20.80 10.72
CA THR A 41 3.55 21.49 9.53
C THR A 41 2.45 21.89 8.54
N GLN A 42 1.22 21.41 8.72
CA GLN A 42 0.10 21.57 7.77
C GLN A 42 0.43 21.08 6.35
N THR A 43 1.47 20.25 6.21
CA THR A 43 1.88 19.63 4.95
C THR A 43 1.23 18.26 4.78
N HIS A 44 1.02 17.86 3.52
CA HIS A 44 0.56 16.51 3.19
C HIS A 44 1.72 15.51 3.33
N GLU A 45 1.58 14.59 4.27
CA GLU A 45 2.41 13.40 4.44
C GLU A 45 1.74 12.19 3.79
N TRP A 46 2.51 11.38 3.07
CA TRP A 46 2.00 10.14 2.48
C TRP A 46 2.29 8.96 3.39
N ARG A 47 1.29 8.09 3.59
CA ARG A 47 1.44 6.85 4.37
C ARG A 47 1.01 5.64 3.58
N LEU A 48 1.75 4.54 3.71
CA LEU A 48 1.39 3.27 3.09
C LEU A 48 0.56 2.42 4.03
N ARG A 49 -0.53 1.86 3.52
CA ARG A 49 -1.30 0.80 4.17
C ARG A 49 -1.08 -0.51 3.44
N CYS A 50 -0.85 -1.58 4.19
CA CYS A 50 -0.84 -2.93 3.63
C CYS A 50 -2.26 -3.48 3.64
N LEU A 51 -2.74 -4.02 2.53
CA LEU A 51 -4.09 -4.57 2.43
C LEU A 51 -4.18 -5.97 3.06
N ASP A 52 -3.06 -6.69 3.16
CA ASP A 52 -2.97 -7.98 3.87
C ASP A 52 -2.80 -7.84 5.38
N CYS A 53 -2.34 -6.67 5.84
CA CYS A 53 -2.04 -6.41 7.23
C CYS A 53 -2.82 -5.19 7.72
N PRO A 54 -4.10 -5.38 8.10
CA PRO A 54 -4.92 -4.29 8.61
C PRO A 54 -4.31 -3.72 9.90
N GLY A 55 -4.47 -2.40 10.09
CA GLY A 55 -4.17 -1.71 11.34
C GLY A 55 -2.86 -0.95 11.41
N LYS A 56 -1.92 -1.13 10.47
CA LYS A 56 -0.64 -0.39 10.48
C LYS A 56 -0.43 0.47 9.25
N LEU A 57 -0.14 1.75 9.49
CA LEU A 57 0.25 2.74 8.49
C LEU A 57 1.75 3.00 8.59
N TYR A 58 2.46 2.90 7.48
CA TYR A 58 3.90 3.14 7.41
C TYR A 58 4.16 4.53 6.84
N LYS A 59 5.07 5.27 7.46
CA LYS A 59 5.60 6.49 6.86
C LYS A 59 6.49 6.11 5.68
N VAL A 60 6.44 6.89 4.61
CA VAL A 60 7.47 6.84 3.57
C VAL A 60 8.85 7.07 4.20
N GLY A 61 9.88 6.44 3.64
CA GLY A 61 11.25 6.54 4.14
C GLY A 61 11.86 7.93 3.90
N PRO A 62 12.93 8.28 4.63
CA PRO A 62 13.74 9.45 4.29
C PRO A 62 14.35 9.29 2.89
N GLY A 63 14.55 10.40 2.18
CA GLY A 63 15.16 10.35 0.84
C GLY A 63 14.25 9.76 -0.24
N GLU A 64 12.93 9.94 -0.12
CA GLU A 64 11.97 9.57 -1.17
C GLU A 64 11.93 8.05 -1.46
N THR A 65 12.03 7.23 -0.41
CA THR A 65 12.03 5.76 -0.54
C THR A 65 10.84 5.08 0.18
N LEU A 66 10.68 3.78 -0.05
CA LEU A 66 9.69 2.91 0.61
C LEU A 66 10.34 1.91 1.58
N ASP A 67 11.53 2.21 2.10
CA ASP A 67 12.34 1.28 2.91
C ASP A 67 11.62 0.77 4.16
N ASN A 68 10.88 1.65 4.84
CA ASN A 68 10.06 1.28 5.99
C ASN A 68 9.05 0.18 5.63
N PHE A 69 8.50 0.23 4.42
CA PHE A 69 7.57 -0.77 3.92
C PHE A 69 8.29 -2.05 3.44
N HIS A 70 9.51 -1.94 2.90
CA HIS A 70 10.32 -3.11 2.55
C HIS A 70 10.63 -4.00 3.77
N ILE A 71 10.86 -3.40 4.94
CA ILE A 71 11.04 -4.17 6.18
C ILE A 71 9.75 -4.92 6.52
N HIS A 72 8.58 -4.28 6.39
CA HIS A 72 7.29 -4.92 6.60
C HIS A 72 7.07 -6.09 5.65
N SER A 73 7.38 -5.93 4.37
CA SER A 73 7.15 -6.96 3.35
C SER A 73 8.04 -8.20 3.53
N ARG A 74 9.19 -8.04 4.19
CA ARG A 74 10.07 -9.16 4.60
C ARG A 74 9.61 -9.88 5.86
N ASN A 75 8.65 -9.35 6.60
CA ASN A 75 8.16 -9.95 7.84
C ASN A 75 7.47 -11.29 7.59
N ARG A 76 7.77 -12.30 8.42
CA ARG A 76 7.20 -13.65 8.31
C ARG A 76 5.67 -13.68 8.40
N ASN A 77 5.08 -12.87 9.27
CA ASN A 77 3.62 -12.85 9.46
C ASN A 77 2.90 -12.24 8.24
N HIS A 78 3.48 -11.20 7.65
CA HIS A 78 2.98 -10.64 6.40
C HIS A 78 3.00 -11.70 5.29
N ARG A 79 4.15 -12.35 5.08
CA ARG A 79 4.29 -13.41 4.05
C ARG A 79 3.27 -14.54 4.21
N LYS A 80 3.00 -14.97 5.45
CA LYS A 80 1.95 -15.97 5.73
C LYS A 80 0.57 -15.49 5.26
N ARG A 81 0.18 -14.26 5.60
CA ARG A 81 -1.12 -13.69 5.19
C ARG A 81 -1.24 -13.55 3.68
N VAL A 82 -0.19 -13.05 3.01
CA VAL A 82 -0.13 -12.98 1.54
C VAL A 82 -0.32 -14.37 0.93
N ASN A 83 0.41 -15.38 1.42
CA ASN A 83 0.30 -16.74 0.91
C ASN A 83 -1.12 -17.32 1.10
N THR A 84 -1.72 -17.13 2.28
CA THR A 84 -3.12 -17.53 2.54
C THR A 84 -4.07 -16.89 1.52
N ARG A 85 -3.97 -15.57 1.31
CA ARG A 85 -4.82 -14.88 0.32
C ARG A 85 -4.61 -15.43 -1.09
N LEU A 86 -3.36 -15.68 -1.51
CA LEU A 86 -3.07 -16.23 -2.83
C LEU A 86 -3.64 -17.64 -3.00
N ILE A 87 -3.52 -18.49 -1.98
CA ILE A 87 -4.11 -19.84 -1.99
C ILE A 87 -5.63 -19.76 -2.17
N GLU A 88 -6.32 -18.93 -1.38
CA GLU A 88 -7.76 -18.75 -1.51
C GLU A 88 -8.15 -18.18 -2.89
N THR A 89 -7.42 -17.17 -3.39
CA THR A 89 -7.65 -16.60 -4.73
C THR A 89 -7.51 -17.64 -5.84
N ILE A 90 -6.53 -18.56 -5.74
CA ILE A 90 -6.33 -19.63 -6.73
C ILE A 90 -7.45 -20.67 -6.63
N LYS A 91 -7.89 -21.04 -5.42
CA LYS A 91 -9.00 -21.99 -5.22
C LYS A 91 -10.28 -21.44 -5.84
N ASP A 92 -10.62 -20.18 -5.58
CA ASP A 92 -11.82 -19.54 -6.11
C ASP A 92 -11.81 -19.52 -7.64
N LYS A 93 -10.69 -19.12 -8.25
CA LYS A 93 -10.54 -19.17 -9.72
C LYS A 93 -10.72 -20.59 -10.28
N ARG A 94 -10.11 -21.58 -9.63
CA ARG A 94 -10.21 -23.01 -10.04
C ARG A 94 -11.59 -23.61 -9.82
N TYR A 95 -12.37 -23.07 -8.88
CA TYR A 95 -13.75 -23.44 -8.63
C TYR A 95 -14.65 -22.84 -9.71
N HIS A 96 -14.51 -21.55 -9.97
CA HIS A 96 -15.31 -20.83 -10.96
C HIS A 96 -14.99 -21.25 -12.41
N SER A 97 -13.78 -21.73 -12.71
CA SER A 97 -13.41 -22.22 -14.04
C SER A 97 -13.81 -23.69 -14.30
N ARG A 98 -14.51 -24.33 -13.36
CA ARG A 98 -15.03 -25.71 -13.49
C ARG A 98 -16.56 -25.77 -13.55
N LEU A 99 -17.23 -24.61 -13.57
CA LEU A 99 -18.64 -24.43 -13.91
C LEU A 99 -18.72 -23.87 -15.33
#